data_AF-A0A7S2Z1J5-F1
#
_entry.id   AF-A0A7S2Z1J5-F1
#
_cell.length_a   1.000
_cell.length_b   1.000
_cell.length_c   1.000
_cell.angle_alpha   90.00
_cell.angle_beta   90.00
_cell.angle_gamma   90.00
#
_symmetry.space_group_name_H-M   'P 1'
#
loop_
_entity.id
_entity.type
_entity.pdbx_description
1 polymer ?
#
loop_
_entity_poly.entity_id
_entity_poly.type
_entity_poly.pdbx_seq_one_letter_code
_entity_poly.pdbx_strand_id
1 'polypeptide(L)'
;DFGRVLSASSVPRSRSRSQKGFKGRSRYAWGYCIRAMSKENGSATLMGAKRLWLEEEIQDDLKWIYSVKSILHTEVSDFQDVELLETGPFGKVLLLDGKLQSAEADERVYHECLVHPALLHHPNPKKVFICGGGEGSTAREVLKHKSVEKVVMVDIDKVVCDFCEKHLEDNAATFKDPRLELIIDDAKAQLENQQDGAFDVIIGDLADPVFGGPCYQLYTQEFYESIVKAKLAPGGIFVTQSGPAGVLAHTEVFTPINKTLASVFPKVVPYLQHIPSFADCWGWNMAFKSAEVALPLPEGELDARIQDRLSGGADSLKFMDGVSWTGVTALNKIVRASVENEQHVLTVASPKFIHGKGVKQVDF
;
A
#
# COMPACT_ATOMS: atom_id res chain seq x y z
N ASP A 1 48.00 29.27 -23.31
CA ASP A 1 47.41 30.59 -23.59
C ASP A 1 46.24 30.84 -22.65
N PHE A 2 46.41 31.65 -21.59
CA PHE A 2 46.20 33.11 -21.59
C PHE A 2 44.86 33.47 -22.26
N GLY A 3 43.84 34.07 -21.64
CA GLY A 3 43.72 34.90 -20.46
C GLY A 3 42.56 35.90 -20.70
N ARG A 4 42.24 36.73 -19.68
CA ARG A 4 41.26 37.87 -19.63
C ARG A 4 39.82 37.44 -19.31
N VAL A 5 39.18 37.80 -18.18
CA VAL A 5 39.22 38.99 -17.28
C VAL A 5 39.09 40.32 -18.01
N LEU A 6 37.89 40.91 -17.96
CA LEU A 6 37.67 42.35 -17.81
C LEU A 6 36.39 42.62 -16.99
N SER A 7 36.59 43.05 -15.74
CA SER A 7 35.81 44.07 -15.03
C SER A 7 36.04 45.45 -15.72
N ALA A 8 35.36 46.58 -15.53
CA ALA A 8 34.55 47.12 -14.43
C ALA A 8 33.84 48.42 -14.92
N SER A 9 33.15 49.08 -13.99
CA SER A 9 32.71 50.50 -13.89
C SER A 9 31.25 50.80 -14.30
N SER A 10 30.28 51.22 -13.44
CA SER A 10 30.19 52.18 -12.30
C SER A 10 30.16 53.65 -12.78
N VAL A 11 29.25 54.61 -12.50
CA VAL A 11 28.10 54.87 -11.57
C VAL A 11 27.33 56.14 -12.16
N PRO A 12 26.57 57.01 -11.43
CA PRO A 12 25.24 56.96 -10.75
C PRO A 12 24.17 57.96 -11.32
N ARG A 13 22.90 57.85 -10.89
CA ARG A 13 22.17 58.90 -10.10
C ARG A 13 20.68 58.60 -9.87
N SER A 14 20.37 58.37 -8.58
CA SER A 14 19.26 58.90 -7.78
C SER A 14 17.90 59.25 -8.42
N ARG A 15 16.82 58.66 -7.87
CA ARG A 15 15.83 59.42 -7.09
C ARG A 15 14.99 58.50 -6.19
N SER A 16 14.84 58.98 -4.97
CA SER A 16 14.12 58.45 -3.82
C SER A 16 12.60 58.34 -4.02
N ARG A 17 11.97 57.31 -3.44
CA ARG A 17 10.74 57.49 -2.62
C ARG A 17 10.45 56.27 -1.73
N SER A 18 10.52 56.56 -0.43
CA SER A 18 9.76 56.04 0.73
C SER A 18 9.35 54.57 0.81
N GLN A 19 9.88 53.95 1.88
CA GLN A 19 9.40 52.78 2.61
C GLN A 19 7.86 52.63 2.65
N LYS A 20 7.39 51.39 2.48
CA LYS A 20 6.51 50.69 3.45
C LYS A 20 6.78 49.19 3.33
N GLY A 21 7.14 48.58 4.45
CA GLY A 21 7.51 47.17 4.52
C GLY A 21 6.33 46.24 4.31
N PHE A 22 6.60 45.11 3.66
CA PHE A 22 5.84 43.89 3.82
C PHE A 22 6.84 42.73 3.89
N LYS A 23 7.04 42.17 5.08
CA LYS A 23 7.63 40.85 5.26
C LYS A 23 6.59 39.84 4.75
N GLY A 24 6.68 39.46 3.48
CA GLY A 24 5.91 38.36 2.91
C GLY A 24 6.75 37.10 2.90
N ARG A 25 6.48 36.17 3.84
CA ARG A 25 6.90 34.77 3.69
C ARG A 25 6.19 34.23 2.45
N SER A 26 6.94 33.80 1.44
CA SER A 26 6.41 32.97 0.37
C SER A 26 6.03 31.62 0.98
N ARG A 27 4.73 31.40 1.18
CA ARG A 27 4.15 30.06 1.31
C ARG A 27 3.39 29.82 0.02
N TYR A 28 3.90 28.89 -0.77
CA TYR A 28 3.10 28.26 -1.82
C TYR A 28 2.00 27.47 -1.12
N ALA A 29 0.78 27.99 -1.16
CA ALA A 29 -0.43 27.26 -0.84
C ALA A 29 -1.03 26.82 -2.18
N TRP A 30 -0.77 25.57 -2.58
CA TRP A 30 -1.45 24.94 -3.70
C TRP A 30 -2.69 24.24 -3.13
N GLY A 31 -3.84 24.86 -3.39
CA GLY A 31 -5.14 24.41 -2.87
C GLY A 31 -5.83 23.46 -3.83
N TYR A 32 -6.51 22.47 -3.26
CA TYR A 32 -7.74 21.88 -3.75
C TYR A 32 -8.52 22.87 -4.64
N CYS A 33 -8.88 22.49 -5.87
CA CYS A 33 -9.83 23.29 -6.65
C CYS A 33 -11.27 23.00 -6.18
N ILE A 34 -11.54 23.27 -4.91
CA ILE A 34 -12.89 23.59 -4.44
C ILE A 34 -13.00 25.12 -4.55
N ARG A 35 -13.69 25.63 -5.57
CA ARG A 35 -14.11 27.04 -5.58
C ARG A 35 -15.16 27.24 -4.48
N ALA A 36 -14.74 27.67 -3.30
CA ALA A 36 -15.62 28.19 -2.27
C ALA A 36 -15.05 29.48 -1.65
N MET A 37 -15.56 30.63 -2.11
CA MET A 37 -15.68 31.92 -1.39
C MET A 37 -16.86 32.66 -2.05
N SER A 38 -17.79 33.36 -1.39
CA SER A 38 -17.84 34.11 -0.12
C SER A 38 -19.29 34.15 0.38
N LYS A 39 -19.50 34.30 1.70
CA LYS A 39 -20.82 34.62 2.29
C LYS A 39 -21.15 36.10 2.08
N GLU A 40 -22.14 36.40 1.24
CA GLU A 40 -23.03 37.55 1.45
C GLU A 40 -24.47 37.16 1.08
N ASN A 41 -25.37 37.32 2.05
CA ASN A 41 -26.83 37.32 1.96
C ASN A 41 -27.52 36.11 1.30
N GLY A 42 -27.84 35.11 2.13
CA GLY A 42 -29.18 34.49 2.12
C GLY A 42 -29.66 33.83 0.82
N SER A 43 -28.87 32.92 0.24
CA SER A 43 -29.30 31.76 -0.57
C SER A 43 -28.05 31.20 -1.27
N ALA A 44 -27.43 30.18 -0.70
CA ALA A 44 -26.31 29.52 -1.36
C ALA A 44 -26.84 28.54 -2.42
N THR A 45 -27.01 29.02 -3.65
CA THR A 45 -27.20 28.13 -4.80
C THR A 45 -25.84 27.85 -5.41
N LEU A 46 -25.36 26.61 -5.28
CA LEU A 46 -24.12 26.13 -5.91
C LEU A 46 -24.24 26.25 -7.44
N MET A 47 -23.67 27.31 -8.02
CA MET A 47 -23.44 27.39 -9.46
C MET A 47 -21.97 27.12 -9.78
N GLY A 48 -21.68 26.00 -10.46
CA GLY A 48 -20.67 26.06 -11.53
C GLY A 48 -19.51 25.07 -11.57
N ALA A 49 -19.55 23.89 -10.96
CA ALA A 49 -18.67 22.78 -11.39
C ALA A 49 -19.48 21.76 -12.18
N LYS A 50 -19.43 21.82 -13.53
CA LYS A 50 -20.11 20.82 -14.39
C LYS A 50 -19.35 19.49 -14.48
N ARG A 51 -18.09 19.44 -14.03
CA ARG A 51 -17.20 18.27 -14.06
C ARG A 51 -16.29 18.31 -12.83
N LEU A 52 -16.37 17.28 -11.99
CA LEU A 52 -15.42 17.07 -10.88
C LEU A 52 -14.33 16.12 -11.36
N TRP A 53 -13.09 16.40 -10.96
CA TRP A 53 -11.92 15.56 -11.25
C TRP A 53 -11.13 15.42 -9.96
N LEU A 54 -10.64 14.22 -9.71
CA LEU A 54 -9.63 13.96 -8.69
C LEU A 54 -8.26 14.03 -9.38
N GLU A 55 -7.32 14.66 -8.70
CA GLU A 55 -5.93 14.78 -9.13
C GLU A 55 -5.05 14.19 -8.02
N GLU A 56 -4.23 13.20 -8.38
CA GLU A 56 -3.25 12.58 -7.50
C GLU A 56 -1.86 12.78 -8.09
N GLU A 57 -0.93 13.29 -7.28
CA GLU A 57 0.48 13.39 -7.64
C GLU A 57 1.15 12.07 -7.29
N ILE A 58 1.36 11.23 -8.30
CA ILE A 58 1.91 9.86 -8.13
C ILE A 58 3.44 9.85 -8.21
N GLN A 59 4.05 10.88 -8.83
CA GLN A 59 5.50 11.19 -8.80
C GLN A 59 5.70 12.72 -8.90
N ASP A 60 6.91 13.23 -8.58
CA ASP A 60 7.24 14.67 -8.52
C ASP A 60 6.80 15.47 -9.77
N ASP A 61 6.83 14.84 -10.95
CA ASP A 61 6.45 15.45 -12.23
C ASP A 61 5.36 14.64 -12.98
N LEU A 62 4.61 13.78 -12.27
CA LEU A 62 3.56 12.94 -12.84
C LEU A 62 2.28 12.99 -12.02
N LYS A 63 1.17 13.32 -12.69
CA LYS A 63 -0.15 13.35 -12.09
C LYS A 63 -1.09 12.37 -12.77
N TRP A 64 -1.93 11.73 -11.96
CA TRP A 64 -3.04 10.92 -12.42
C TRP A 64 -4.36 11.66 -12.16
N ILE A 65 -5.15 11.85 -13.21
CA ILE A 65 -6.36 12.68 -13.15
C ILE A 65 -7.54 11.91 -13.75
N TYR A 66 -8.59 11.72 -12.97
CA TYR A 66 -9.78 10.99 -13.38
C TYR A 66 -11.07 11.62 -12.85
N SER A 67 -12.17 11.40 -13.58
CA SER A 67 -13.42 12.08 -13.30
C SER A 67 -14.08 11.54 -12.04
N VAL A 68 -14.71 12.43 -11.27
CA VAL A 68 -15.49 12.10 -10.07
C VAL A 68 -16.95 12.38 -10.37
N LYS A 69 -17.83 11.42 -10.08
CA LYS A 69 -19.28 11.60 -10.19
C LYS A 69 -19.82 12.26 -8.92
N SER A 70 -19.40 11.78 -7.75
CA SER A 70 -19.79 12.32 -6.45
C SER A 70 -18.82 11.91 -5.33
N ILE A 71 -18.73 12.73 -4.29
CA ILE A 71 -18.17 12.35 -2.99
C ILE A 71 -19.28 11.66 -2.21
N LEU A 72 -19.11 10.37 -1.87
CA LEU A 72 -20.12 9.59 -1.17
C LEU A 72 -20.05 9.86 0.33
N HIS A 73 -18.83 9.74 0.90
CA HIS A 73 -18.59 9.90 2.33
C HIS A 73 -17.20 10.48 2.58
N THR A 74 -17.07 11.24 3.67
CA THR A 74 -15.80 11.81 4.16
C THR A 74 -15.82 11.76 5.68
N GLU A 75 -14.75 11.25 6.27
CA GLU A 75 -14.48 11.28 7.71
C GLU A 75 -13.02 11.67 7.95
N VAL A 76 -12.70 12.08 9.17
CA VAL A 76 -11.34 12.44 9.57
C VAL A 76 -11.04 11.73 10.88
N SER A 77 -9.95 10.98 10.91
CA SER A 77 -9.43 10.32 12.10
C SER A 77 -8.27 11.12 12.70
N ASP A 78 -7.80 10.66 13.86
CA ASP A 78 -6.57 11.20 14.46
C ASP A 78 -5.35 10.96 13.56
N PHE A 79 -5.40 9.94 12.69
CA PHE A 79 -4.31 9.54 11.80
C PHE A 79 -4.40 10.18 10.42
N GLN A 80 -5.58 10.19 9.78
CA GLN A 80 -5.72 10.52 8.36
C GLN A 80 -7.14 10.97 7.98
N ASP A 81 -7.27 11.63 6.84
CA ASP A 81 -8.55 11.88 6.19
C ASP A 81 -9.01 10.61 5.44
N VAL A 82 -10.28 10.25 5.53
CA VAL A 82 -10.87 9.04 4.90
C VAL A 82 -12.00 9.46 3.97
N GLU A 83 -11.91 9.13 2.68
CA GLU A 83 -12.94 9.50 1.70
C GLU A 83 -13.36 8.31 0.84
N LEU A 84 -14.65 8.24 0.51
CA LEU A 84 -15.18 7.32 -0.48
C LEU A 84 -15.80 8.13 -1.61
N LEU A 85 -15.28 7.95 -2.82
CA LEU A 85 -15.72 8.64 -4.02
C LEU A 85 -16.37 7.67 -5.00
N GLU A 86 -17.39 8.11 -5.71
CA GLU A 86 -17.84 7.44 -6.94
C GLU A 86 -17.11 8.09 -8.13
N THR A 87 -16.30 7.30 -8.82
CA THR A 87 -15.47 7.78 -9.95
C THR A 87 -16.01 7.33 -11.31
N GLY A 88 -15.57 8.02 -12.36
CA GLY A 88 -15.85 7.65 -13.74
C GLY A 88 -15.27 6.29 -14.12
N PRO A 89 -13.93 6.10 -14.05
CA PRO A 89 -13.28 4.90 -14.56
C PRO A 89 -13.22 3.71 -13.58
N PHE A 90 -13.26 3.94 -12.27
CA PHE A 90 -12.90 2.91 -11.29
C PHE A 90 -14.01 2.56 -10.27
N GLY A 91 -15.22 3.09 -10.43
CA GLY A 91 -16.32 2.88 -9.48
C GLY A 91 -16.06 3.56 -8.14
N LYS A 92 -16.44 2.90 -7.04
CA LYS A 92 -16.14 3.37 -5.68
C LYS A 92 -14.61 3.34 -5.43
N VAL A 93 -14.04 4.46 -5.00
CA VAL A 93 -12.62 4.63 -4.69
C VAL A 93 -12.46 5.08 -3.25
N LEU A 94 -11.70 4.32 -2.46
CA LEU A 94 -11.27 4.66 -1.12
C LEU A 94 -9.98 5.48 -1.18
N LEU A 95 -10.01 6.67 -0.58
CA LEU A 95 -8.84 7.52 -0.38
C LEU A 95 -8.51 7.62 1.09
N LEU A 96 -7.20 7.58 1.39
CA LEU A 96 -6.65 7.95 2.69
C LEU A 96 -5.66 9.08 2.49
N ASP A 97 -5.84 10.20 3.20
CA ASP A 97 -5.05 11.44 3.01
C ASP A 97 -4.94 11.89 1.55
N GLY A 98 -6.01 11.69 0.77
CA GLY A 98 -6.08 12.02 -0.65
C GLY A 98 -5.30 11.08 -1.58
N LYS A 99 -4.73 9.99 -1.07
CA LYS A 99 -4.07 8.93 -1.85
C LYS A 99 -5.00 7.75 -2.08
N LEU A 100 -5.03 7.24 -3.31
CA LEU A 100 -5.82 6.06 -3.65
C LEU A 100 -5.29 4.82 -2.93
N GLN A 101 -6.17 4.14 -2.19
CA GLN A 101 -5.85 2.88 -1.51
C GLN A 101 -6.49 1.69 -2.22
N SER A 102 -7.75 1.82 -2.61
CA SER A 102 -8.53 0.72 -3.19
C SER A 102 -9.59 1.26 -4.12
N ALA A 103 -9.85 0.53 -5.20
CA ALA A 103 -10.87 0.87 -6.17
C ALA A 103 -11.71 -0.36 -6.54
N GLU A 104 -13.02 -0.21 -6.54
CA GLU A 104 -13.99 -1.29 -6.81
C GLU A 104 -13.70 -2.06 -8.10
N ALA A 105 -13.22 -1.37 -9.13
CA ALA A 105 -12.93 -1.95 -10.43
C ALA A 105 -11.78 -2.97 -10.44
N ASP A 106 -10.79 -2.85 -9.54
CA ASP A 106 -9.56 -3.65 -9.61
C ASP A 106 -8.93 -4.07 -8.26
N GLU A 107 -9.52 -3.71 -7.11
CA GLU A 107 -9.02 -4.12 -5.78
C GLU A 107 -8.85 -5.64 -5.66
N ARG A 108 -9.71 -6.40 -6.35
CA ARG A 108 -9.64 -7.87 -6.37
C ARG A 108 -8.31 -8.36 -6.92
N VAL A 109 -7.71 -7.67 -7.89
CA VAL A 109 -6.38 -8.04 -8.42
C VAL A 109 -5.33 -7.88 -7.31
N TYR A 110 -5.35 -6.74 -6.60
CA TYR A 110 -4.42 -6.49 -5.50
C TYR A 110 -4.57 -7.53 -4.38
N HIS A 111 -5.80 -7.73 -3.88
CA HIS A 111 -6.06 -8.61 -2.74
C HIS A 111 -5.87 -10.09 -3.09
N GLU A 112 -6.25 -10.52 -4.30
CA GLU A 112 -5.98 -11.90 -4.73
C GLU A 112 -4.48 -12.16 -4.79
N CYS A 113 -3.69 -11.23 -5.35
CA CYS A 113 -2.23 -11.30 -5.40
C CYS A 113 -1.58 -11.25 -4.01
N LEU A 114 -2.08 -10.44 -3.09
CA LEU A 114 -1.54 -10.34 -1.73
C LEU A 114 -1.78 -11.63 -0.92
N VAL A 115 -2.97 -12.22 -1.04
CA VAL A 115 -3.42 -13.26 -0.11
C VAL A 115 -3.18 -14.68 -0.61
N HIS A 116 -3.72 -15.03 -1.79
CA HIS A 116 -3.81 -16.45 -2.16
C HIS A 116 -2.47 -17.12 -2.41
N PRO A 117 -1.41 -16.50 -2.95
CA PRO A 117 -0.15 -17.18 -3.17
C PRO A 117 0.42 -17.74 -1.86
N ALA A 118 0.43 -16.95 -0.79
CA ALA A 118 0.94 -17.40 0.51
C ALA A 118 0.12 -18.57 1.06
N LEU A 119 -1.21 -18.46 1.09
CA LEU A 119 -2.08 -19.50 1.66
C LEU A 119 -2.11 -20.78 0.80
N LEU A 120 -2.02 -20.65 -0.53
CA LEU A 120 -1.99 -21.80 -1.44
C LEU A 120 -0.64 -22.52 -1.43
N HIS A 121 0.48 -21.84 -1.18
CA HIS A 121 1.78 -22.50 -1.03
C HIS A 121 1.95 -23.15 0.35
N HIS A 122 1.28 -22.63 1.39
CA HIS A 122 1.23 -23.31 2.69
C HIS A 122 0.48 -24.65 2.58
N PRO A 123 0.94 -25.75 3.22
CA PRO A 123 0.29 -27.05 3.09
C PRO A 123 -1.14 -27.07 3.63
N ASN A 124 -1.41 -26.37 4.75
CA ASN A 124 -2.74 -26.27 5.36
C ASN A 124 -2.83 -25.07 6.33
N PRO A 125 -3.01 -23.83 5.84
CA PRO A 125 -2.99 -22.64 6.71
C PRO A 125 -4.26 -22.54 7.57
N LYS A 126 -4.10 -22.31 8.88
CA LYS A 126 -5.19 -22.24 9.86
C LYS A 126 -5.25 -20.90 10.59
N LYS A 127 -4.10 -20.36 11.00
CA LYS A 127 -3.99 -19.10 11.73
C LYS A 127 -3.26 -18.07 10.90
N VAL A 128 -3.94 -16.95 10.63
CA VAL A 128 -3.41 -15.85 9.82
C VAL A 128 -3.37 -14.57 10.65
N PHE A 129 -2.27 -13.82 10.56
CA PHE A 129 -2.16 -12.47 11.11
C PHE A 129 -2.05 -11.46 9.96
N ILE A 130 -2.82 -10.38 10.02
CA ILE A 130 -2.80 -9.29 9.05
C ILE A 130 -2.35 -8.03 9.79
N CYS A 131 -1.22 -7.46 9.37
CA CYS A 131 -0.77 -6.13 9.77
C CYS A 131 -1.40 -5.11 8.83
N GLY A 132 -2.29 -4.25 9.34
CA GLY A 132 -3.10 -3.33 8.55
C GLY A 132 -4.37 -4.00 8.02
N GLY A 133 -4.75 -3.65 6.79
CA GLY A 133 -5.92 -4.22 6.11
C GLY A 133 -7.27 -3.68 6.61
N GLY A 134 -7.31 -2.48 7.21
CA GLY A 134 -8.52 -1.86 7.75
C GLY A 134 -9.70 -1.74 6.78
N GLU A 135 -9.47 -1.86 5.47
CA GLU A 135 -10.52 -1.98 4.44
C GLU A 135 -11.39 -3.25 4.60
N GLY A 136 -10.80 -4.34 5.10
CA GLY A 136 -11.41 -5.66 5.24
C GLY A 136 -11.29 -6.56 4.01
N SER A 137 -10.83 -6.07 2.86
CA SER A 137 -10.67 -6.85 1.62
C SER A 137 -9.61 -7.95 1.75
N THR A 138 -8.48 -7.68 2.41
CA THR A 138 -7.47 -8.72 2.72
C THR A 138 -8.06 -9.85 3.58
N ALA A 139 -8.80 -9.51 4.64
CA ALA A 139 -9.49 -10.50 5.47
C ALA A 139 -10.55 -11.27 4.66
N ARG A 140 -11.28 -10.61 3.77
CA ARG A 140 -12.30 -11.24 2.89
C ARG A 140 -11.68 -12.36 2.07
N GLU A 141 -10.54 -12.11 1.45
CA GLU A 141 -9.82 -13.10 0.64
C GLU A 141 -9.23 -14.24 1.49
N VAL A 142 -8.72 -13.94 2.69
CA VAL A 142 -8.23 -14.96 3.63
C VAL A 142 -9.37 -15.90 4.03
N LEU A 143 -10.54 -15.34 4.36
CA LEU A 143 -11.70 -16.09 4.84
C LEU A 143 -12.35 -16.99 3.78
N LYS A 144 -12.02 -16.82 2.49
CA LYS A 144 -12.40 -17.78 1.44
C LYS A 144 -11.77 -19.16 1.66
N HIS A 145 -10.60 -19.24 2.30
CA HIS A 145 -9.91 -20.51 2.54
C HIS A 145 -10.59 -21.33 3.65
N LYS A 146 -11.05 -22.53 3.30
CA LYS A 146 -11.82 -23.43 4.18
C LYS A 146 -11.01 -23.94 5.39
N SER A 147 -9.69 -23.97 5.28
CA SER A 147 -8.80 -24.41 6.36
C SER A 147 -8.57 -23.34 7.42
N VAL A 148 -8.85 -22.07 7.13
CA VAL A 148 -8.60 -20.97 8.06
C VAL A 148 -9.59 -21.05 9.21
N GLU A 149 -9.03 -21.15 10.42
CA GLU A 149 -9.74 -21.25 11.69
C GLU A 149 -9.74 -19.90 12.44
N LYS A 150 -8.71 -19.07 12.23
CA LYS A 150 -8.57 -17.77 12.89
C LYS A 150 -7.81 -16.77 12.01
N VAL A 151 -8.35 -15.55 11.92
CA VAL A 151 -7.72 -14.38 11.29
C VAL A 151 -7.62 -13.30 12.36
N VAL A 152 -6.42 -12.86 12.68
CA VAL A 152 -6.18 -11.67 13.52
C VAL A 152 -5.84 -10.53 12.58
N MET A 153 -6.68 -9.49 12.54
CA MET A 153 -6.42 -8.28 11.75
C MET A 153 -6.16 -7.13 12.71
N VAL A 154 -5.01 -6.49 12.57
CA VAL A 154 -4.60 -5.40 13.44
C VAL A 154 -4.40 -4.15 12.62
N ASP A 155 -5.28 -3.18 12.80
CA ASP A 155 -5.18 -1.87 12.18
C ASP A 155 -5.13 -0.80 13.27
N ILE A 156 -4.39 0.27 13.03
CA ILE A 156 -4.22 1.34 14.02
C ILE A 156 -5.42 2.29 14.03
N ASP A 157 -6.13 2.41 12.90
CA ASP A 157 -7.14 3.43 12.70
C ASP A 157 -8.56 2.86 12.77
N LYS A 158 -9.19 2.98 13.94
CA LYS A 158 -10.58 2.56 14.14
C LYS A 158 -11.55 3.21 13.16
N VAL A 159 -11.33 4.49 12.80
CA VAL A 159 -12.24 5.23 11.92
C VAL A 159 -12.22 4.61 10.54
N VAL A 160 -11.05 4.21 10.04
CA VAL A 160 -10.93 3.50 8.75
C VAL A 160 -11.70 2.18 8.78
N CYS A 161 -11.54 1.36 9.82
CA CYS A 161 -12.26 0.09 9.93
C CYS A 161 -13.78 0.28 9.98
N ASP A 162 -14.26 1.16 10.86
CA ASP A 162 -15.70 1.45 11.01
C ASP A 162 -16.29 2.02 9.70
N PHE A 163 -15.55 2.90 9.04
CA PHE A 163 -15.92 3.51 7.77
C PHE A 163 -16.04 2.45 6.68
N CYS A 164 -15.04 1.56 6.55
CA CYS A 164 -15.04 0.51 5.55
C CYS A 164 -16.12 -0.55 5.81
N GLU A 165 -16.33 -0.98 7.07
CA GLU A 165 -17.41 -1.89 7.42
C GLU A 165 -18.78 -1.34 7.00
N LYS A 166 -18.98 -0.03 7.19
CA LYS A 166 -20.25 0.64 6.92
C LYS A 166 -20.48 0.97 5.45
N HIS A 167 -19.43 1.30 4.71
CA HIS A 167 -19.55 1.91 3.38
C HIS A 167 -19.07 1.02 2.23
N LEU A 168 -18.25 0.00 2.49
CA LEU A 168 -17.82 -1.01 1.53
C LEU A 168 -18.63 -2.30 1.69
N GLU A 169 -19.76 -2.36 0.99
CA GLU A 169 -20.76 -3.43 1.10
C GLU A 169 -20.17 -4.84 0.90
N ASP A 170 -19.21 -4.97 -0.02
CA ASP A 170 -18.51 -6.25 -0.32
C ASP A 170 -17.71 -6.79 0.88
N ASN A 171 -17.34 -5.92 1.83
CA ASN A 171 -16.56 -6.28 3.02
C ASN A 171 -17.39 -6.35 4.29
N ALA A 172 -18.63 -5.85 4.30
CA ALA A 172 -19.44 -5.76 5.52
C ALA A 172 -19.69 -7.12 6.20
N ALA A 173 -19.74 -8.22 5.43
CA ALA A 173 -19.87 -9.57 5.99
C ALA A 173 -18.57 -10.08 6.63
N THR A 174 -17.41 -9.62 6.13
CA THR A 174 -16.08 -10.00 6.61
C THR A 174 -15.88 -9.59 8.07
N PHE A 175 -16.24 -8.34 8.42
CA PHE A 175 -16.14 -7.81 9.78
C PHE A 175 -16.98 -8.58 10.82
N LYS A 176 -17.92 -9.42 10.36
CA LYS A 176 -18.82 -10.21 11.19
C LYS A 176 -18.52 -11.71 11.14
N ASP A 177 -17.51 -12.15 10.38
CA ASP A 177 -17.12 -13.55 10.34
C ASP A 177 -16.55 -13.95 11.71
N PRO A 178 -17.05 -15.02 12.36
CA PRO A 178 -16.62 -15.42 13.70
C PRO A 178 -15.15 -15.85 13.77
N ARG A 179 -14.49 -16.08 12.63
CA ARG A 179 -13.07 -16.39 12.55
C ARG A 179 -12.19 -15.13 12.57
N LEU A 180 -12.76 -13.95 12.34
CA LEU A 180 -12.05 -12.68 12.35
C LEU A 180 -12.02 -12.09 13.77
N GLU A 181 -10.82 -11.79 14.25
CA GLU A 181 -10.55 -10.98 15.42
C GLU A 181 -9.92 -9.67 14.95
N LEU A 182 -10.71 -8.58 14.98
CA LEU A 182 -10.23 -7.23 14.71
C LEU A 182 -9.68 -6.60 16.00
N ILE A 183 -8.43 -6.16 15.96
CA ILE A 183 -7.76 -5.44 17.05
C ILE A 183 -7.41 -4.05 16.54
N ILE A 184 -7.79 -3.02 17.30
CA ILE A 184 -7.42 -1.64 16.99
C ILE A 184 -6.18 -1.27 17.82
N ASP A 185 -4.99 -1.40 17.23
CA ASP A 185 -3.71 -1.12 17.89
C ASP A 185 -2.54 -1.07 16.89
N ASP A 186 -1.32 -0.80 17.37
CA ASP A 186 -0.08 -0.93 16.60
C ASP A 186 0.21 -2.41 16.26
N ALA A 187 0.26 -2.71 14.96
CA ALA A 187 0.46 -4.08 14.47
C ALA A 187 1.81 -4.67 14.87
N LYS A 188 2.87 -3.85 14.99
CA LYS A 188 4.20 -4.31 15.42
C LYS A 188 4.15 -4.80 16.86
N ALA A 189 3.63 -3.98 17.77
CA ALA A 189 3.48 -4.30 19.19
C ALA A 189 2.56 -5.51 19.39
N GLN A 190 1.43 -5.56 18.68
CA GLN A 190 0.51 -6.70 18.76
C GLN A 190 1.16 -7.99 18.29
N LEU A 191 1.91 -7.97 17.18
CA LEU A 191 2.61 -9.16 16.70
C LEU A 191 3.75 -9.59 17.63
N GLU A 192 4.52 -8.63 18.16
CA GLU A 192 5.61 -8.90 19.12
C GLU A 192 5.10 -9.63 20.37
N ASN A 193 3.90 -9.26 20.85
CA ASN A 193 3.24 -9.86 22.00
C ASN A 193 2.65 -11.26 21.74
N GLN A 194 2.61 -11.72 20.48
CA GLN A 194 2.13 -13.08 20.16
C GLN A 194 3.16 -14.14 20.57
N GLN A 195 2.69 -15.37 20.73
CA GLN A 195 3.59 -16.50 20.97
C GLN A 195 4.44 -16.80 19.72
N ASP A 196 5.67 -17.26 19.94
CA ASP A 196 6.51 -17.75 18.84
C ASP A 196 5.82 -18.92 18.15
N GLY A 197 5.85 -18.93 16.82
CA GLY A 197 5.15 -19.94 16.03
C GLY A 197 3.63 -19.88 16.05
N ALA A 198 3.02 -18.75 16.44
CA ALA A 198 1.58 -18.62 16.54
C ALA A 198 0.82 -18.64 15.21
N PHE A 199 1.44 -18.26 14.09
CA PHE A 199 0.76 -18.08 12.80
C PHE A 199 1.37 -18.89 11.66
N ASP A 200 0.52 -19.50 10.86
CA ASP A 200 0.92 -20.21 9.64
C ASP A 200 1.27 -19.21 8.53
N VAL A 201 0.52 -18.11 8.45
CA VAL A 201 0.75 -17.02 7.51
C VAL A 201 0.67 -15.67 8.20
N ILE A 202 1.59 -14.77 7.89
CA ILE A 202 1.54 -13.36 8.28
C ILE A 202 1.49 -12.51 7.00
N ILE A 203 0.57 -11.55 6.94
CA ILE A 203 0.34 -10.67 5.79
C ILE A 203 0.61 -9.23 6.22
N GLY A 204 1.54 -8.55 5.54
CA GLY A 204 1.74 -7.11 5.63
C GLY A 204 0.92 -6.38 4.57
N ASP A 205 -0.22 -5.84 4.97
CA ASP A 205 -1.09 -4.98 4.15
C ASP A 205 -1.03 -3.55 4.69
N LEU A 206 0.19 -3.01 4.64
CA LEU A 206 0.56 -1.76 5.27
C LEU A 206 0.68 -0.67 4.21
N ALA A 207 0.43 0.58 4.61
CA ALA A 207 0.75 1.73 3.78
C ALA A 207 2.26 1.73 3.43
N ASP A 208 2.58 2.22 2.24
CA ASP A 208 3.97 2.30 1.77
C ASP A 208 4.86 3.06 2.76
N PRO A 209 6.15 2.69 2.88
CA PRO A 209 7.08 3.44 3.70
C PRO A 209 7.29 4.81 3.06
N VAL A 210 6.64 5.84 3.59
CA VAL A 210 6.85 7.25 3.22
C VAL A 210 7.72 7.95 4.25
N PHE A 211 8.46 8.97 3.82
CA PHE A 211 9.28 9.76 4.76
C PHE A 211 8.40 10.37 5.85
N GLY A 212 8.73 10.11 7.11
CA GLY A 212 7.99 10.59 8.28
C GLY A 212 6.72 9.80 8.61
N GLY A 213 6.38 8.76 7.87
CA GLY A 213 5.26 7.86 8.19
C GLY A 213 5.62 6.77 9.19
N PRO A 214 4.63 6.16 9.87
CA PRO A 214 4.87 5.11 10.89
C PRO A 214 5.38 3.79 10.31
N CYS A 215 5.00 3.48 9.07
CA CYS A 215 5.12 2.13 8.53
C CYS A 215 6.55 1.70 8.20
N TYR A 216 7.53 2.62 8.07
CA TYR A 216 8.88 2.24 7.64
C TYR A 216 9.55 1.21 8.54
N GLN A 217 9.24 1.20 9.85
CA GLN A 217 9.80 0.24 10.80
C GLN A 217 9.35 -1.20 10.52
N LEU A 218 8.17 -1.36 9.91
CA LEU A 218 7.57 -2.64 9.53
C LEU A 218 8.20 -3.23 8.25
N TYR A 219 9.15 -2.52 7.63
CA TYR A 219 9.90 -2.97 6.45
C TYR A 219 11.39 -3.22 6.73
N THR A 220 11.79 -3.23 8.00
CA THR A 220 13.20 -3.36 8.40
C THR A 220 13.63 -4.81 8.63
N GLN A 221 14.93 -5.07 8.45
CA GLN A 221 15.56 -6.36 8.75
C GLN A 221 15.31 -6.76 10.21
N GLU A 222 15.41 -5.81 11.14
CA GLU A 222 15.22 -6.04 12.57
C GLU A 222 13.80 -6.53 12.87
N PHE A 223 12.78 -5.90 12.27
CA PHE A 223 11.39 -6.32 12.38
C PHE A 223 11.17 -7.72 11.80
N TYR A 224 11.70 -7.98 10.60
CA TYR A 224 11.54 -9.28 9.97
C TYR A 224 12.23 -10.42 10.72
N GLU A 225 13.48 -10.23 11.16
CA GLU A 225 14.25 -11.27 11.86
C GLU A 225 13.72 -11.50 13.28
N SER A 226 13.49 -10.42 14.05
CA SER A 226 13.23 -10.54 15.49
C SER A 226 11.75 -10.77 15.80
N ILE A 227 10.85 -10.29 14.94
CA ILE A 227 9.40 -10.37 15.18
C ILE A 227 8.77 -11.33 14.18
N VAL A 228 8.69 -10.99 12.89
CA VAL A 228 7.92 -11.76 11.91
C VAL A 228 8.36 -13.23 11.85
N LYS A 229 9.67 -13.48 11.67
CA LYS A 229 10.22 -14.83 11.57
C LYS A 229 10.03 -15.64 12.86
N ALA A 230 10.07 -15.01 14.03
CA ALA A 230 9.81 -15.67 15.31
C ALA A 230 8.35 -16.10 15.44
N LYS A 231 7.39 -15.25 15.04
CA LYS A 231 5.95 -15.52 15.16
C LYS A 231 5.37 -16.47 14.11
N LEU A 232 6.09 -16.71 13.02
CA LEU A 232 5.73 -17.74 12.04
C LEU A 232 5.93 -19.16 12.59
N ALA A 233 4.93 -20.04 12.41
CA ALA A 233 5.00 -21.46 12.69
C ALA A 233 6.09 -22.15 11.83
N PRO A 234 6.54 -23.37 12.19
CA PRO A 234 7.39 -24.16 11.31
C PRO A 234 6.73 -24.32 9.92
N GLY A 235 7.45 -23.95 8.86
CA GLY A 235 6.90 -23.93 7.49
C GLY A 235 6.03 -22.71 7.15
N GLY A 236 5.90 -21.76 8.08
CA GLY A 236 5.10 -20.56 7.90
C GLY A 236 5.63 -19.62 6.81
N ILE A 237 4.73 -18.78 6.29
CA ILE A 237 4.97 -17.90 5.15
C ILE A 237 4.63 -16.47 5.54
N PHE A 238 5.51 -15.53 5.23
CA PHE A 238 5.21 -14.10 5.26
C PHE A 238 4.97 -13.59 3.85
N VAL A 239 4.04 -12.65 3.67
CA VAL A 239 3.86 -11.92 2.42
C VAL A 239 3.59 -10.47 2.74
N THR A 240 4.12 -9.54 1.94
CA THR A 240 3.84 -8.12 2.10
C THR A 240 3.66 -7.46 0.74
N GLN A 241 2.72 -6.51 0.67
CA GLN A 241 2.73 -5.50 -0.38
C GLN A 241 4.08 -4.77 -0.32
N SER A 242 4.68 -4.48 -1.47
CA SER A 242 6.06 -4.00 -1.61
C SER A 242 6.16 -2.80 -2.54
N GLY A 243 5.10 -2.00 -2.63
CA GLY A 243 5.06 -0.74 -3.38
C GLY A 243 5.14 -0.91 -4.90
N PRO A 244 5.43 0.20 -5.61
CA PRO A 244 5.62 0.21 -7.05
C PRO A 244 6.69 -0.76 -7.52
N ALA A 245 6.36 -1.56 -8.53
CA ALA A 245 7.23 -2.54 -9.17
C ALA A 245 7.33 -2.33 -10.69
N GLY A 246 6.90 -1.17 -11.18
CA GLY A 246 7.09 -0.75 -12.56
C GLY A 246 8.56 -0.75 -12.98
N VAL A 247 8.79 -0.81 -14.30
CA VAL A 247 10.15 -0.83 -14.89
C VAL A 247 11.02 0.34 -14.40
N LEU A 248 10.41 1.47 -14.03
CA LEU A 248 11.12 2.64 -13.53
C LEU A 248 11.09 2.73 -11.99
N ALA A 249 9.96 2.40 -11.35
CA ALA A 249 9.73 2.62 -9.92
C ALA A 249 10.19 1.48 -9.01
N HIS A 250 10.43 0.26 -9.53
CA HIS A 250 10.76 -0.93 -8.73
C HIS A 250 11.98 -0.79 -7.78
N THR A 251 12.88 0.15 -8.04
CA THR A 251 14.08 0.38 -7.21
C THR A 251 13.84 1.28 -5.99
N GLU A 252 12.65 1.90 -5.91
CA GLU A 252 12.26 2.75 -4.78
C GLU A 252 12.17 1.92 -3.50
N VAL A 253 11.29 0.92 -3.50
CA VAL A 253 11.01 0.08 -2.32
C VAL A 253 10.87 -1.41 -2.64
N PHE A 254 10.41 -1.80 -3.84
CA PHE A 254 10.21 -3.21 -4.18
C PHE A 254 11.49 -4.06 -4.12
N THR A 255 12.58 -3.64 -4.78
CA THR A 255 13.87 -4.37 -4.70
C THR A 255 14.51 -4.31 -3.31
N PRO A 256 14.57 -3.17 -2.61
CA PRO A 256 15.06 -3.12 -1.23
C PRO A 256 14.28 -4.02 -0.26
N ILE A 257 12.95 -4.06 -0.35
CA ILE A 257 12.12 -4.94 0.49
C ILE A 257 12.45 -6.40 0.21
N ASN A 258 12.54 -6.79 -1.08
CA ASN A 258 12.95 -8.15 -1.46
C ASN A 258 14.32 -8.52 -0.86
N LYS A 259 15.31 -7.64 -1.01
CA LYS A 259 16.67 -7.84 -0.49
C LYS A 259 16.69 -7.97 1.02
N THR A 260 15.88 -7.16 1.71
CA THR A 260 15.75 -7.18 3.16
C THR A 260 15.17 -8.50 3.63
N LEU A 261 14.09 -8.97 3.00
CA LEU A 261 13.52 -10.29 3.29
C LEU A 261 14.51 -11.42 3.00
N ALA A 262 15.27 -11.35 1.90
CA ALA A 262 16.27 -12.35 1.52
C ALA A 262 17.46 -12.42 2.49
N SER A 263 17.68 -11.38 3.30
CA SER A 263 18.68 -11.40 4.37
C SER A 263 18.23 -12.16 5.63
N VAL A 264 16.92 -12.43 5.75
CA VAL A 264 16.26 -13.00 6.93
C VAL A 264 15.72 -14.41 6.65
N PHE A 265 15.07 -14.58 5.51
CA PHE A 265 14.39 -15.81 5.12
C PHE A 265 15.23 -16.62 4.12
N PRO A 266 15.23 -17.96 4.22
CA PRO A 266 15.99 -18.81 3.31
C PRO A 266 15.51 -18.75 1.85
N LYS A 267 14.27 -18.31 1.61
CA LYS A 267 13.68 -18.28 0.27
C LYS A 267 12.65 -17.15 0.19
N VAL A 268 12.76 -16.33 -0.86
CA VAL A 268 11.86 -15.20 -1.14
C VAL A 268 11.47 -15.24 -2.61
N VAL A 269 10.19 -15.01 -2.90
CA VAL A 269 9.63 -14.93 -4.25
C VAL A 269 9.02 -13.56 -4.46
N PRO A 270 9.65 -12.70 -5.28
CA PRO A 270 9.05 -11.47 -5.76
C PRO A 270 8.06 -11.76 -6.89
N TYR A 271 6.96 -11.02 -6.93
CA TYR A 271 6.00 -11.04 -8.03
C TYR A 271 5.32 -9.68 -8.16
N LEU A 272 4.76 -9.39 -9.33
CA LEU A 272 4.13 -8.10 -9.60
C LEU A 272 2.97 -8.24 -10.58
N GLN A 273 2.06 -7.27 -10.55
CA GLN A 273 0.95 -7.17 -11.48
C GLN A 273 0.56 -5.71 -11.67
N HIS A 274 0.15 -5.34 -12.89
CA HIS A 274 -0.41 -4.03 -13.18
C HIS A 274 -1.75 -3.84 -12.48
N ILE A 275 -1.87 -2.76 -11.68
CA ILE A 275 -3.11 -2.31 -11.05
C ILE A 275 -3.53 -1.01 -11.75
N PRO A 276 -4.55 -1.05 -12.63
CA PRO A 276 -4.95 0.10 -13.45
C PRO A 276 -5.22 1.39 -12.68
N SER A 277 -5.87 1.31 -11.52
CA SER A 277 -6.18 2.45 -10.66
C SER A 277 -4.93 3.11 -10.09
N PHE A 278 -3.86 2.34 -9.88
CA PHE A 278 -2.58 2.83 -9.35
C PHE A 278 -1.66 3.38 -10.45
N ALA A 279 -2.03 3.20 -11.73
CA ALA A 279 -1.27 3.60 -12.90
C ALA A 279 0.18 3.04 -12.95
N ASP A 280 0.44 1.91 -12.27
CA ASP A 280 1.72 1.20 -12.31
C ASP A 280 1.54 -0.32 -12.05
N CYS A 281 2.61 -1.08 -12.24
CA CYS A 281 2.77 -2.38 -11.63
C CYS A 281 2.95 -2.25 -10.12
N TRP A 282 2.18 -3.01 -9.35
CA TRP A 282 2.37 -3.17 -7.92
C TRP A 282 3.09 -4.48 -7.63
N GLY A 283 3.94 -4.46 -6.60
CA GLY A 283 4.80 -5.58 -6.24
C GLY A 283 4.42 -6.19 -4.90
N TRP A 284 4.69 -7.50 -4.78
CA TRP A 284 4.62 -8.24 -3.54
C TRP A 284 5.85 -9.11 -3.38
N ASN A 285 6.24 -9.35 -2.13
CA ASN A 285 7.30 -10.27 -1.78
C ASN A 285 6.77 -11.31 -0.79
N MET A 286 6.88 -12.58 -1.17
CA MET A 286 6.53 -13.73 -0.33
C MET A 286 7.80 -14.40 0.19
N ALA A 287 7.93 -14.56 1.49
CA ALA A 287 9.09 -15.11 2.17
C ALA A 287 8.74 -16.37 2.96
N PHE A 288 9.55 -17.42 2.82
CA PHE A 288 9.29 -18.72 3.42
C PHE A 288 10.23 -18.96 4.58
N LYS A 289 9.69 -19.38 5.73
CA LYS A 289 10.53 -19.78 6.88
C LYS A 289 11.28 -21.09 6.62
N SER A 290 10.78 -21.94 5.73
CA SER A 290 11.43 -23.19 5.30
C SER A 290 12.11 -23.05 3.94
N ALA A 291 13.32 -23.62 3.81
CA ALA A 291 14.04 -23.70 2.53
C ALA A 291 13.47 -24.79 1.60
N GLU A 292 12.81 -25.81 2.17
CA GLU A 292 12.39 -27.05 1.49
C GLU A 292 11.12 -26.88 0.64
N VAL A 293 10.54 -25.69 0.58
CA VAL A 293 9.33 -25.42 -0.20
C VAL A 293 9.63 -25.61 -1.69
N ALA A 294 8.84 -26.47 -2.34
CA ALA A 294 8.91 -26.71 -3.78
C ALA A 294 8.39 -25.47 -4.53
N LEU A 295 9.27 -24.82 -5.28
CA LEU A 295 8.96 -23.66 -6.13
C LEU A 295 9.66 -23.82 -7.50
N PRO A 296 8.94 -23.66 -8.62
CA PRO A 296 7.47 -23.51 -8.68
C PRO A 296 6.75 -24.77 -8.18
N LEU A 297 5.47 -24.63 -7.82
CA LEU A 297 4.62 -25.80 -7.58
C LEU A 297 4.52 -26.65 -8.86
N PRO A 298 4.28 -27.97 -8.76
CA PRO A 298 3.97 -28.79 -9.92
C PRO A 298 2.83 -28.20 -10.76
N GLU A 299 2.87 -28.46 -12.07
CA GLU A 299 1.82 -27.99 -13.00
C GLU A 299 0.43 -28.47 -12.53
N GLY A 300 -0.54 -27.56 -12.51
CA GLY A 300 -1.92 -27.81 -12.06
C GLY A 300 -2.10 -27.92 -10.54
N GLU A 301 -1.03 -27.97 -9.73
CA GLU A 301 -1.15 -28.08 -8.27
C GLU A 301 -1.80 -26.84 -7.65
N LEU A 302 -1.48 -25.64 -8.15
CA LEU A 302 -2.11 -24.41 -7.66
C LEU A 302 -3.63 -24.44 -7.92
N ASP A 303 -4.05 -24.81 -9.13
CA ASP A 303 -5.45 -24.88 -9.53
C ASP A 303 -6.22 -25.93 -8.74
N ALA A 304 -5.61 -27.10 -8.51
CA ALA A 304 -6.16 -28.13 -7.64
C ALA A 304 -6.36 -27.59 -6.22
N ARG A 305 -5.38 -26.88 -5.66
CA ARG A 305 -5.51 -26.24 -4.34
C ARG A 305 -6.59 -25.16 -4.32
N ILE A 306 -6.72 -24.35 -5.36
CA ILE A 306 -7.78 -23.34 -5.48
C ILE A 306 -9.15 -24.03 -5.43
N GLN A 307 -9.35 -25.06 -6.27
CA GLN A 307 -10.59 -25.82 -6.36
C GLN A 307 -10.94 -26.49 -5.02
N ASP A 308 -9.94 -27.09 -4.36
CA ASP A 308 -10.16 -27.88 -3.15
C ASP A 308 -10.24 -27.05 -1.88
N ARG A 309 -9.58 -25.89 -1.81
CA ARG A 309 -9.41 -25.14 -0.55
C ARG A 309 -10.26 -23.89 -0.45
N LEU A 310 -10.70 -23.29 -1.55
CA LEU A 310 -11.54 -22.10 -1.49
C LEU A 310 -13.03 -22.43 -1.42
N SER A 311 -13.76 -21.61 -0.67
CA SER A 311 -15.21 -21.59 -0.64
C SER A 311 -15.71 -21.02 -1.97
N GLY A 312 -16.22 -21.89 -2.84
CA GLY A 312 -16.59 -21.56 -4.22
C GLY A 312 -15.61 -22.04 -5.29
N GLY A 313 -14.52 -22.73 -4.91
CA GLY A 313 -13.55 -23.29 -5.85
C GLY A 313 -12.93 -22.23 -6.77
N ALA A 314 -12.62 -22.61 -8.02
CA ALA A 314 -12.03 -21.71 -9.01
C ALA A 314 -12.86 -20.44 -9.28
N ASP A 315 -14.20 -20.54 -9.27
CA ASP A 315 -15.10 -19.42 -9.58
C ASP A 315 -15.08 -18.30 -8.50
N SER A 316 -14.50 -18.60 -7.33
CA SER A 316 -14.33 -17.64 -6.23
C SER A 316 -13.24 -16.60 -6.47
N LEU A 317 -12.33 -16.87 -7.41
CA LEU A 317 -11.28 -15.97 -7.85
C LEU A 317 -11.67 -15.34 -9.20
N LYS A 318 -11.33 -14.07 -9.38
CA LYS A 318 -11.63 -13.29 -10.59
C LYS A 318 -10.37 -13.00 -11.41
N PHE A 319 -9.20 -13.07 -10.78
CA PHE A 319 -7.94 -12.76 -11.42
C PHE A 319 -7.00 -13.98 -11.47
N MET A 320 -6.88 -14.72 -10.37
CA MET A 320 -5.80 -15.69 -10.21
C MET A 320 -6.21 -17.14 -10.50
N ASP A 321 -5.42 -17.79 -11.35
CA ASP A 321 -5.30 -19.24 -11.53
C ASP A 321 -3.79 -19.61 -11.61
N GLY A 322 -3.47 -20.88 -11.87
CA GLY A 322 -2.10 -21.38 -12.02
C GLY A 322 -1.33 -20.74 -13.18
N VAL A 323 -2.02 -20.36 -14.26
CA VAL A 323 -1.42 -19.70 -15.42
C VAL A 323 -1.10 -18.24 -15.07
N SER A 324 -2.05 -17.51 -14.49
CA SER A 324 -1.87 -16.16 -13.97
C SER A 324 -0.74 -16.11 -12.95
N TRP A 325 -0.65 -17.07 -12.03
CA TRP A 325 0.46 -17.17 -11.07
C TRP A 325 1.84 -17.26 -11.75
N THR A 326 1.92 -18.08 -12.80
CA THR A 326 3.13 -18.19 -13.63
C THR A 326 3.45 -16.85 -14.30
N GLY A 327 2.42 -16.12 -14.75
CA GLY A 327 2.56 -14.78 -15.33
C GLY A 327 3.07 -13.73 -14.36
N VAL A 328 2.45 -13.58 -13.19
CA VAL A 328 2.80 -12.54 -12.19
C VAL A 328 4.18 -12.76 -11.57
N THR A 329 4.67 -14.00 -11.54
CA THR A 329 6.03 -14.34 -11.08
C THR A 329 7.09 -14.25 -12.18
N ALA A 330 6.69 -14.15 -13.45
CA ALA A 330 7.60 -14.01 -14.59
C ALA A 330 8.05 -12.55 -14.77
N LEU A 331 8.89 -12.07 -13.84
CA LEU A 331 9.43 -10.71 -13.88
C LEU A 331 10.16 -10.42 -15.20
N ASN A 332 9.95 -9.20 -15.74
CA ASN A 332 10.70 -8.75 -16.90
C ASN A 332 12.21 -8.66 -16.60
N LYS A 333 13.04 -8.70 -17.64
CA LYS A 333 14.51 -8.77 -17.50
C LYS A 333 15.11 -7.62 -16.68
N ILE A 334 14.56 -6.41 -16.78
CA ILE A 334 15.07 -5.24 -16.06
C ILE A 334 14.83 -5.43 -14.56
N VAL A 335 13.57 -5.67 -14.19
CA VAL A 335 13.19 -5.82 -12.77
C VAL A 335 13.88 -7.03 -12.14
N ARG A 336 13.93 -8.17 -12.84
CA ARG A 336 14.65 -9.36 -12.36
C ARG A 336 16.14 -9.08 -12.11
N ALA A 337 16.81 -8.39 -13.03
CA ALA A 337 18.21 -8.03 -12.85
C ALA A 337 18.41 -7.06 -11.67
N SER A 338 17.49 -6.12 -11.45
CA SER A 338 17.57 -5.22 -10.29
C SER A 338 17.37 -5.95 -8.97
N VAL A 339 16.42 -6.89 -8.89
CA VAL A 339 16.25 -7.77 -7.72
C VAL A 339 17.54 -8.54 -7.42
N GLU A 340 18.14 -9.18 -8.43
CA GLU A 340 19.37 -9.97 -8.29
C GLU A 340 20.57 -9.13 -7.83
N ASN A 341 20.64 -7.87 -8.26
CA ASN A 341 21.78 -6.99 -7.99
C ASN A 341 21.56 -6.05 -6.78
N GLU A 342 20.37 -6.00 -6.20
CA GLU A 342 20.08 -5.14 -5.04
C GLU A 342 20.96 -5.49 -3.83
N GLN A 343 21.54 -4.47 -3.23
CA GLN A 343 22.41 -4.58 -2.05
C GLN A 343 21.84 -3.88 -0.83
N HIS A 344 20.85 -2.99 -1.01
CA HIS A 344 20.28 -2.22 0.07
C HIS A 344 19.38 -3.07 0.96
N VAL A 345 19.83 -3.32 2.18
CA VAL A 345 19.02 -3.91 3.26
C VAL A 345 18.43 -2.75 4.07
N LEU A 346 17.10 -2.73 4.18
CA LEU A 346 16.38 -1.77 5.00
C LEU A 346 16.63 -2.08 6.47
N THR A 347 17.14 -1.10 7.20
CA THR A 347 17.31 -1.16 8.65
C THR A 347 16.70 0.09 9.26
N VAL A 348 16.52 0.11 10.58
CA VAL A 348 16.03 1.33 11.27
C VAL A 348 16.93 2.54 10.96
N ALA A 349 18.24 2.32 10.78
CA ALA A 349 19.21 3.36 10.45
C ALA A 349 19.32 3.69 8.95
N SER A 350 18.77 2.85 8.07
CA SER A 350 18.92 2.96 6.62
C SER A 350 17.59 2.71 5.87
N PRO A 351 16.53 3.49 6.16
CA PRO A 351 15.25 3.34 5.48
C PRO A 351 15.32 3.85 4.03
N LYS A 352 14.40 3.36 3.20
CA LYS A 352 14.04 3.95 1.91
C LYS A 352 12.56 4.28 1.92
N PHE A 353 12.17 5.22 1.07
CA PHE A 353 10.81 5.71 1.01
C PHE A 353 10.32 5.79 -0.43
N ILE A 354 9.03 5.51 -0.63
CA ILE A 354 8.33 5.82 -1.87
C ILE A 354 8.18 7.34 -2.03
N HIS A 355 7.91 7.81 -3.24
CA HIS A 355 7.47 9.18 -3.50
C HIS A 355 6.33 9.64 -2.56
N GLY A 356 6.41 10.90 -2.15
CA GLY A 356 5.49 11.56 -1.24
C GLY A 356 6.03 11.69 0.19
N LYS A 357 5.22 12.29 1.06
CA LYS A 357 5.51 12.48 2.48
C LYS A 357 4.31 12.02 3.29
N GLY A 358 4.55 11.47 4.48
CA GLY A 358 3.46 11.26 5.44
C GLY A 358 2.82 12.61 5.77
N VAL A 359 1.48 12.65 5.83
CA VAL A 359 0.73 13.91 6.02
C VAL A 359 0.67 14.31 7.50
N LYS A 360 0.79 13.34 8.43
CA LYS A 360 0.91 13.58 9.88
C LYS A 360 2.02 12.73 10.49
N GLN A 361 2.92 13.36 11.25
CA GLN A 361 3.77 12.64 12.20
C GLN A 361 2.92 12.30 13.41
N VAL A 362 2.74 11.01 13.66
CA VAL A 362 2.27 10.52 14.96
C VAL A 362 3.52 10.10 15.72
N ASP A 363 3.84 10.79 16.81
CA ASP A 363 4.93 10.37 17.69
C ASP A 363 4.46 9.12 18.45
N PHE A 364 5.17 8.00 18.29
CA PHE A 364 4.93 6.72 18.97
C PHE A 364 5.78 6.59 20.23
#